data_AF-A0A2T7NZU3-F1
#
_entry.id   AF-A0A2T7NZU3-F1
#
_cell.length_a   1.000
_cell.length_b   1.000
_cell.length_c   1.000
_cell.angle_alpha   90.00
_cell.angle_beta   90.00
_cell.angle_gamma   90.00
#
_symmetry.space_group_name_H-M   'P 1'
#
loop_
_entity.id
_entity.type
_entity.pdbx_description
1 polymer ?
#
loop_
_entity_poly.entity_id
_entity_poly.type
_entity_poly.pdbx_seq_one_letter_code
_entity_poly.pdbx_strand_id
1 'polypeptide(L)'
;MYVDDKRSWFLHRDEHTNRTDGGIKRGSVIGLLLDLNQHTLSYFINEVPHGPIAFTDLHGVFFPAVSINRNVQVTLRTGLEPPLESEPSESDEE
;
A
#
# COMPACT_ATOMS: atom_id res chain seq x y z
N MET A 1 4.95 4.48 -0.19
CA MET A 1 4.34 4.75 -1.51
C MET A 1 4.20 6.26 -1.70
N TYR A 2 4.53 6.78 -2.88
CA TYR A 2 4.14 8.11 -3.35
C TYR A 2 2.93 7.95 -4.25
N VAL A 3 1.91 8.79 -4.08
CA VAL A 3 0.65 8.67 -4.83
C VAL A 3 0.06 10.06 -5.12
N ASP A 4 -0.38 10.25 -6.36
CA ASP A 4 -1.08 11.43 -6.84
C ASP A 4 -2.51 11.07 -7.28
N ASP A 5 -3.18 11.96 -8.01
CA ASP A 5 -4.56 11.76 -8.49
C ASP A 5 -4.69 10.73 -9.62
N LYS A 6 -3.58 10.31 -10.24
CA LYS A 6 -3.56 9.45 -11.42
C LYS A 6 -2.81 8.14 -11.20
N ARG A 7 -1.78 8.15 -10.35
CA ARG A 7 -0.78 7.09 -10.28
C ARG A 7 -0.06 7.05 -8.94
N SER A 8 0.65 5.95 -8.73
CA SER A 8 1.56 5.77 -7.60
C SER A 8 2.89 5.14 -8.01
N TRP A 9 3.88 5.21 -7.14
CA TRP A 9 5.14 4.51 -7.25
C TRP A 9 5.78 4.32 -5.86
N PHE A 10 6.77 3.43 -5.78
CA PHE A 10 7.62 3.31 -4.60
C PHE A 10 8.90 4.11 -4.81
N LEU A 11 9.35 4.77 -3.74
CA LEU A 11 10.60 5.52 -3.70
C LEU A 11 11.45 4.97 -2.57
N HIS A 12 12.64 4.49 -2.89
CA HIS A 12 13.63 4.04 -1.91
C HIS A 12 15.03 4.29 -2.46
N ARG A 13 15.93 4.91 -1.66
CA ARG A 13 17.30 5.27 -2.09
C ARG A 13 17.32 6.04 -3.42
N ASP A 14 16.44 7.03 -3.55
CA ASP A 14 16.23 7.85 -4.76
C ASP A 14 15.78 7.07 -6.02
N GLU A 15 15.53 5.77 -5.91
CA GLU A 15 15.01 4.94 -7.01
C GLU A 15 13.49 4.89 -7.02
N HIS A 16 12.93 5.12 -8.21
CA HIS A 16 11.49 5.04 -8.47
C HIS A 16 11.17 3.67 -9.08
N THR A 17 10.37 2.87 -8.39
CA THR A 17 10.00 1.52 -8.84
C THR A 17 8.49 1.32 -8.84
N ASN A 18 8.04 0.31 -9.60
CA ASN A 18 6.65 -0.16 -9.59
C ASN A 18 5.63 0.95 -9.77
N ARG A 19 5.77 1.69 -10.86
CA ARG A 19 4.77 2.66 -11.28
C ARG A 19 3.45 1.93 -11.54
N THR A 20 2.40 2.34 -10.86
CA THR A 20 1.06 1.73 -10.96
C THR A 20 0.03 2.81 -11.25
N ASP A 21 -0.82 2.56 -12.25
CA ASP A 21 -1.94 3.42 -12.59
C ASP A 21 -3.07 3.26 -11.56
N GLY A 22 -3.84 4.32 -11.37
CA GLY A 22 -4.79 4.41 -10.25
C GLY A 22 -4.21 5.28 -9.14
N GLY A 23 -4.90 6.39 -8.88
CA GLY A 23 -4.51 7.38 -7.89
C GLY A 23 -5.55 7.52 -6.78
N ILE A 24 -5.39 8.59 -6.00
CA ILE A 24 -6.30 8.93 -4.90
C ILE A 24 -7.12 10.17 -5.19
N LYS A 25 -8.28 10.26 -4.56
CA LYS A 25 -9.12 11.46 -4.52
C LYS A 25 -9.57 11.72 -3.09
N ARG A 26 -10.20 12.86 -2.85
CA ARG A 26 -10.81 13.15 -1.55
C ARG A 26 -11.77 12.00 -1.16
N GLY A 27 -11.57 11.44 0.02
CA GLY A 27 -12.33 10.30 0.53
C GLY A 27 -11.75 8.92 0.21
N SER A 28 -10.70 8.84 -0.61
CA SER A 28 -9.95 7.57 -0.78
C SER A 28 -9.35 7.11 0.55
N VAL A 29 -9.35 5.80 0.77
CA VAL A 29 -8.71 5.15 1.91
C VAL A 29 -7.45 4.44 1.43
N ILE A 30 -6.32 4.70 2.08
CA ILE A 30 -5.07 3.98 1.83
C ILE A 30 -4.88 2.97 2.95
N GLY A 31 -4.83 1.69 2.60
CA GLY A 31 -4.47 0.59 3.49
C GLY A 31 -2.99 0.25 3.38
N LEU A 32 -2.41 -0.22 4.49
CA LEU A 32 -1.03 -0.69 4.56
C LEU A 32 -1.05 -2.02 5.30
N LEU A 33 -0.38 -3.03 4.77
CA LEU A 33 -0.15 -4.30 5.46
C LEU A 33 1.36 -4.52 5.57
N LEU A 34 1.87 -4.37 6.79
CA LEU A 34 3.22 -4.81 7.17
C LEU A 34 3.09 -6.22 7.74
N ASP A 35 3.42 -7.21 6.93
CA ASP A 35 3.43 -8.61 7.34
C ASP A 35 4.84 -8.99 7.80
N LEU A 36 5.02 -9.14 9.12
CA LEU A 36 6.31 -9.51 9.72
C LEU A 36 6.59 -11.02 9.70
N ASN A 37 5.59 -11.86 9.39
CA ASN A 37 5.82 -13.28 9.19
C ASN A 37 6.37 -13.54 7.78
N GLN A 38 5.83 -12.83 6.79
CA GLN A 38 6.31 -12.89 5.40
C GLN A 38 7.42 -11.89 5.10
N HIS A 39 7.72 -10.98 6.03
CA HIS A 39 8.69 -9.89 5.88
C HIS A 39 8.40 -8.99 4.68
N THR A 40 7.12 -8.66 4.44
CA THR A 40 6.66 -7.86 3.29
C THR A 40 5.90 -6.61 3.69
N LEU A 41 5.84 -5.63 2.78
CA LEU A 41 4.98 -4.46 2.87
C LEU A 41 4.14 -4.33 1.59
N SER A 42 2.82 -4.32 1.73
CA SER A 42 1.86 -4.10 0.63
C SER A 42 0.92 -2.92 0.93
N TYR A 43 0.34 -2.36 -0.13
CA TYR A 43 -0.52 -1.19 -0.08
C TYR A 43 -1.87 -1.49 -0.73
N PHE A 44 -2.90 -0.81 -0.26
CA PHE A 44 -4.27 -0.94 -0.73
C PHE A 44 -4.85 0.45 -0.99
N ILE A 45 -5.71 0.57 -2.00
CA ILE A 45 -6.56 1.75 -2.20
C ILE A 45 -8.00 1.29 -2.20
N ASN A 46 -8.79 1.83 -1.27
CA ASN A 46 -10.20 1.47 -1.06
C ASN A 46 -10.40 -0.05 -0.95
N GLU A 47 -9.62 -0.68 -0.06
CA GLU A 47 -9.67 -2.14 0.22
C GLU A 47 -9.19 -3.06 -0.92
N VAL A 48 -8.82 -2.49 -2.08
CA VAL A 48 -8.26 -3.26 -3.20
C VAL A 48 -6.73 -3.20 -3.17
N PRO A 49 -6.02 -4.33 -3.34
CA PRO A 49 -4.57 -4.35 -3.50
C PRO A 49 -4.11 -3.36 -4.58
N HIS A 50 -3.10 -2.54 -4.27
CA HIS A 50 -2.65 -1.47 -5.16
C HIS A 50 -1.16 -1.59 -5.46
N GLY A 51 -0.87 -2.03 -6.69
CA GLY A 51 0.49 -2.34 -7.13
C GLY A 51 1.01 -3.68 -6.57
N PRO A 52 2.27 -4.02 -6.89
CA PRO A 52 2.91 -5.23 -6.35
C PRO A 52 3.31 -5.05 -4.89
N ILE A 53 3.80 -6.14 -4.27
CA ILE A 53 4.50 -6.06 -2.97
C ILE A 53 5.63 -5.02 -3.08
N ALA A 54 5.61 -4.04 -2.18
CA ALA A 54 6.49 -2.88 -2.26
C ALA A 54 7.91 -3.18 -1.81
N PHE A 55 8.02 -3.98 -0.74
CA PHE A 55 9.28 -4.38 -0.13
C PHE A 55 9.18 -5.80 0.40
N THR A 56 10.30 -6.51 0.34
CA THR A 56 10.51 -7.83 0.91
C THR A 56 11.73 -7.79 1.83
N ASP A 57 11.96 -8.86 2.60
CA ASP A 57 13.13 -8.98 3.50
C ASP A 57 13.21 -7.86 4.55
N LEU A 58 12.05 -7.45 5.07
CA LEU A 58 11.93 -6.44 6.11
C LEU A 58 12.22 -7.00 7.51
N HIS A 59 13.31 -6.56 8.13
CA HIS A 59 13.70 -6.93 9.51
C HIS A 59 13.88 -5.70 10.40
N GLY A 60 13.44 -5.80 11.66
CA GLY A 60 13.67 -4.79 12.69
C GLY A 60 12.39 -4.12 13.20
N VAL A 61 12.54 -2.92 13.73
CA VAL A 61 11.44 -2.12 14.29
C VAL A 61 10.99 -1.10 13.26
N PHE A 62 9.69 -1.11 12.94
CA PHE A 62 9.08 -0.21 11.98
C PHE A 62 8.09 0.74 12.66
N PHE A 63 8.02 1.96 12.15
CA PHE A 63 7.04 2.96 12.59
C PHE A 63 6.19 3.38 11.39
N PRO A 64 4.86 3.54 11.57
CA PRO A 64 4.03 4.10 10.52
C PRO A 64 4.45 5.55 10.25
N ALA A 65 4.59 5.92 8.99
CA ALA A 65 5.03 7.25 8.57
C ALA A 65 4.14 7.79 7.45
N VAL A 66 3.83 9.08 7.52
CA VAL A 66 3.06 9.80 6.51
C VAL A 66 3.72 11.14 6.25
N SER A 67 3.89 11.50 4.97
CA SER A 67 4.37 12.81 4.53
C SER A 67 3.33 13.45 3.62
N ILE A 68 3.01 14.72 3.87
CA ILE A 68 1.96 15.47 3.16
C ILE A 68 2.43 16.89 2.86
N ASN A 69 1.81 17.51 1.86
CA ASN A 69 1.94 18.94 1.60
C ASN A 69 0.72 19.71 2.15
N ARG A 70 0.73 21.05 2.02
CA ARG A 70 -0.33 21.96 2.51
C ARG A 70 -1.73 21.72 1.95
N ASN A 71 -1.86 20.97 0.85
CA ASN A 71 -3.14 20.72 0.17
C ASN A 71 -3.75 19.37 0.56
N VAL A 72 -3.08 18.59 1.40
CA VAL A 72 -3.52 17.25 1.81
C VAL A 72 -3.83 17.26 3.31
N GLN A 73 -4.94 16.65 3.68
CA GLN A 73 -5.31 16.35 5.06
C GLN A 73 -5.68 14.86 5.13
N VAL A 74 -5.21 14.19 6.19
CA VAL A 74 -5.45 12.76 6.42
C VAL A 74 -5.96 12.54 7.83
N THR A 75 -6.70 11.45 8.02
CA THR A 75 -7.08 10.91 9.34
C THR A 75 -6.48 9.52 9.44
N LEU A 76 -5.74 9.26 10.52
CA LEU A 76 -5.19 7.93 10.78
C LEU A 76 -6.24 7.08 11.51
N ARG A 77 -6.53 5.89 10.99
CA ARG A 77 -7.40 4.89 11.61
C ARG A 77 -6.57 3.67 12.00
N THR A 78 -6.54 3.33 13.28
CA THR A 78 -5.75 2.22 13.85
C THR A 78 -6.67 1.16 14.47
N GLY A 79 -6.09 0.07 14.98
CA GLY A 79 -6.84 -1.01 15.61
C GLY A 79 -7.72 -1.78 14.62
N LEU A 80 -7.25 -1.91 13.39
CA LEU A 80 -7.90 -2.67 12.33
C LEU A 80 -7.36 -4.10 12.34
N GLU A 81 -8.22 -5.05 12.01
CA GLU A 81 -7.78 -6.40 11.70
C GLU A 81 -7.02 -6.42 10.36
N PRO A 82 -6.03 -7.31 10.20
CA PRO A 82 -5.39 -7.52 8.90
C PRO A 82 -6.42 -7.85 7.81
N PRO A 83 -6.23 -7.41 6.56
CA PRO A 83 -7.05 -7.86 5.44
C PRO A 83 -7.02 -9.38 5.34
N LEU A 84 -8.17 -10.00 5.06
CA LEU A 84 -8.22 -11.44 4.75
C LEU A 84 -7.48 -11.68 3.43
N GLU A 85 -6.72 -12.77 3.35
CA GLU A 85 -6.18 -13.22 2.08
C GLU A 85 -7.34 -13.42 1.11
N SER A 86 -7.26 -12.81 -0.07
CA SER A 86 -8.19 -13.10 -1.15
C SER A 86 -8.00 -14.55 -1.53
N GLU A 87 -8.97 -15.40 -1.19
CA GLU A 87 -9.06 -16.77 -1.70
C GLU A 87 -8.81 -16.75 -3.22
N PRO A 88 -7.91 -17.60 -3.75
CA PRO A 88 -7.68 -17.65 -5.18
C PRO A 88 -9.00 -17.95 -5.87
N SER A 89 -9.38 -17.15 -6.87
CA SER A 89 -10.51 -17.44 -7.72
C SER A 89 -10.23 -18.77 -8.44
N GLU A 90 -11.02 -19.81 -8.13
CA GLU A 90 -11.07 -21.08 -8.87
C GLU A 90 -11.57 -20.82 -10.30
N SER A 91 -10.71 -20.29 -11.17
CA SER A 91 -11.03 -20.12 -12.59
C SER A 91 -9.76 -19.93 -13.40
N ASP A 92 -8.95 -20.97 -13.54
CA ASP A 92 -7.97 -21.13 -14.63
C ASP A 92 -7.61 -22.62 -14.80
N GLU A 93 -8.62 -23.49 -14.81
CA GLU A 93 -8.54 -24.84 -15.38
C GLU A 93 -9.49 -24.95 -16.57
N GLU A 94 -9.04 -24.51 -17.76
CA GLU A 94 -9.55 -24.98 -19.07
C GLU A 94 -8.38 -25.33 -20.01
#